data_AF-A0A3D3WFM9-F1
#
_entry.id   AF-A0A3D3WFM9-F1
#
_cell.length_a   1.000
_cell.length_b   1.000
_cell.length_c   1.000
_cell.angle_alpha   90.00
_cell.angle_beta   90.00
_cell.angle_gamma   90.00
#
_symmetry.space_group_name_H-M   'P 1'
#
loop_
_entity.id
_entity.type
_entity.pdbx_description
1 polymer ?
#
loop_
_entity_poly.entity_id
_entity_poly.type
_entity_poly.pdbx_seq_one_letter_code
_entity_poly.pdbx_strand_id
1 'polypeptide(L)' 'MTASSAFSDSNTAQITRRDSGLIVATTAMPHASSLAIGIWISAGSRDERESEHGIAHMLEHMA' A
#
# COMPACT_ATOMS: atom_id res chain seq x y z
N MET A 1 17.80 37.02 -7.13
CA MET A 1 16.78 37.02 -6.07
C MET A 1 16.44 35.56 -5.80
N THR A 2 16.90 35.07 -4.66
CA THR A 2 17.02 33.65 -4.27
C THR A 2 15.74 33.05 -3.70
N ALA A 3 15.69 31.71 -3.79
CA ALA A 3 14.99 30.75 -2.94
C ALA A 3 13.55 30.32 -3.34
N SER A 4 13.45 29.08 -3.85
CA SER A 4 12.66 28.05 -3.18
C SER A 4 13.38 26.72 -3.32
N SER A 5 14.20 26.40 -2.31
CA SER A 5 14.73 25.07 -2.05
C SER A 5 13.88 24.43 -0.96
N ALA A 6 13.18 23.34 -1.29
CA ALA A 6 12.61 22.28 -0.43
C ALA A 6 11.48 21.63 -1.25
N PHE A 7 11.56 20.41 -1.77
CA PHE A 7 12.03 19.15 -1.20
C PHE A 7 12.83 18.36 -2.25
N SER A 8 13.98 17.79 -1.87
CA SER A 8 14.53 16.64 -2.56
C SER A 8 13.75 15.43 -2.05
N ASP A 9 12.75 14.94 -2.80
CA ASP A 9 12.07 13.68 -2.47
C ASP A 9 13.02 12.52 -2.76
N SER A 10 14.00 12.33 -1.89
CA SER A 10 15.05 11.31 -1.97
C SER A 10 14.51 9.88 -1.79
N ASN A 11 13.18 9.67 -1.82
CA ASN A 11 12.55 8.41 -1.44
C ASN A 11 11.34 8.08 -2.32
N THR A 12 11.52 8.15 -3.65
CA THR A 12 10.54 7.61 -4.59
C THR A 12 10.43 6.09 -4.39
N ALA A 13 9.20 5.58 -4.24
CA ALA A 13 8.97 4.15 -4.13
C ALA A 13 9.37 3.44 -5.44
N GLN A 14 10.15 2.37 -5.33
CA GLN A 14 10.42 1.46 -6.45
C GLN A 14 9.23 0.53 -6.65
N ILE A 15 8.68 0.51 -7.87
CA ILE A 15 7.53 -0.31 -8.23
C ILE A 15 7.99 -1.54 -9.02
N THR A 16 7.71 -2.72 -8.50
CA THR A 16 7.94 -4.01 -9.18
C THR A 16 6.60 -4.64 -9.53
N ARG A 17 6.43 -5.06 -10.79
CA ARG A 17 5.26 -5.81 -11.26
C ARG A 17 5.66 -7.25 -11.51
N ARG A 18 4.89 -8.20 -11.01
CA ARG A 18 5.11 -9.64 -11.22
C ARG A 18 4.10 -10.20 -12.22
N ASP A 19 4.46 -11.29 -12.89
CA ASP A 19 3.59 -11.98 -13.87
C ASP A 19 2.28 -12.50 -13.24
N SER A 20 2.25 -12.68 -11.92
CA SER A 20 1.04 -13.01 -11.16
C SER A 20 0.04 -11.85 -11.07
N GLY A 21 0.40 -10.64 -11.50
CA GLY A 21 -0.38 -9.42 -11.31
C GLY A 21 -0.11 -8.69 -10.00
N LEU A 22 0.70 -9.26 -9.09
CA LEU A 22 1.10 -8.59 -7.85
C LEU A 22 1.99 -7.38 -8.13
N ILE A 23 1.65 -6.25 -7.51
CA ILE A 23 2.44 -5.02 -7.55
C ILE A 23 3.08 -4.85 -6.17
N VAL A 24 4.41 -4.71 -6.16
CA VAL A 24 5.18 -4.49 -4.94
C VAL A 24 5.79 -3.10 -5.01
N ALA A 25 5.44 -2.25 -4.05
CA ALA A 25 6.05 -0.93 -3.86
C ALA A 25 7.01 -0.99 -2.68
N THR A 26 8.29 -0.65 -2.90
CA THR A 26 9.32 -0.67 -1.85
C THR A 26 10.05 0.65 -1.78
N THR A 27 10.39 1.07 -0.58
CA THR A 27 11.12 2.30 -0.33
C THR A 27 12.33 1.98 0.55
N ALA A 28 13.53 2.22 0.04
CA ALA A 28 14.77 1.86 0.75
C ALA A 28 15.11 2.93 1.80
N MET A 29 15.24 2.52 3.06
CA MET A 29 15.58 3.41 4.18
C MET A 29 16.77 2.82 4.95
N PRO A 30 18.03 3.07 4.52
CA PRO A 30 19.22 2.42 5.10
C PRO A 30 19.42 2.64 6.60
N HIS A 31 18.86 3.71 7.16
CA HIS A 31 18.98 4.06 8.57
C HIS A 31 17.77 3.63 9.42
N ALA A 32 16.77 2.97 8.82
CA ALA A 32 15.62 2.49 9.56
C ALA A 32 15.96 1.19 10.30
N SER A 33 15.71 1.15 11.60
CA SER A 33 15.91 -0.04 12.44
C SER A 33 14.72 -1.00 12.44
N SER A 34 13.63 -0.63 11.77
CA SER A 34 12.41 -1.43 11.63
C SER A 34 11.80 -1.23 10.25
N LEU A 35 10.89 -2.12 9.89
CA LEU A 35 10.16 -2.07 8.62
C LEU A 35 8.66 -2.08 8.88
N ALA A 36 7.91 -1.44 7.98
CA ALA A 36 6.47 -1.53 7.90
C ALA A 36 6.09 -2.20 6.58
N ILE A 37 5.19 -3.17 6.63
CA ILE A 37 4.65 -3.86 5.46
C ILE A 37 3.12 -3.77 5.54
N GLY A 38 2.49 -3.49 4.42
CA GLY A 38 1.05 -3.57 4.24
C GLY A 38 0.71 -4.35 2.98
N ILE A 39 -0.47 -4.96 2.98
CA ILE A 39 -1.06 -5.57 1.79
C ILE A 39 -2.34 -4.79 1.51
N TRP A 40 -2.50 -4.36 0.25
CA TRP A 40 -3.72 -3.69 -0.19
C TRP A 40 -4.45 -4.62 -1.15
N ILE A 41 -5.72 -4.83 -0.85
CA ILE A 41 -6.64 -5.57 -1.71
C ILE A 41 -7.66 -4.55 -2.20
N SER A 42 -7.85 -4.49 -3.52
CA SER A 42 -8.87 -3.62 -4.12
C SER A 42 -10.25 -4.28 -4.05
N ALA A 43 -10.67 -4.65 -2.83
CA ALA A 43 -11.99 -5.23 -2.54
C ALA A 43 -12.45 -4.78 -1.15
N GLY A 44 -13.76 -4.60 -0.97
CA GLY A 44 -14.38 -4.28 0.31
C GLY A 44 -15.90 -4.39 0.27
N SER A 45 -16.59 -3.76 1.23
CA SER A 45 -18.06 -3.82 1.33
C SER A 45 -18.81 -3.35 0.08
N ARG A 46 -18.18 -2.49 -0.75
CA ARG A 46 -18.73 -2.06 -2.05
C ARG A 46 -18.88 -3.22 -3.04
N ASP A 47 -18.06 -4.25 -2.91
CA ASP A 47 -18.00 -5.39 -3.82
C ASP A 47 -18.91 -6.55 -3.37
N GLU A 48 -19.64 -6.38 -2.27
CA GLU A 48 -20.56 -7.38 -1.73
C GLU A 48 -21.91 -7.35 -2.46
N ARG A 49 -22.51 -8.53 -2.64
CA ARG A 49 -23.94 -8.66 -3.00
C ARG A 49 -24.81 -8.40 -1.77
N GLU A 50 -26.07 -8.05 -1.99
CA GLU A 50 -27.03 -7.79 -0.89
C GLU A 50 -27.12 -8.94 0.13
N SER A 51 -27.01 -10.20 -0.33
CA SER A 51 -27.01 -11.38 0.53
C SER A 51 -25.68 -11.67 1.26
N GLU A 52 -24.65 -10.87 1.02
CA GLU A 52 -23.26 -11.07 1.47
C GLU A 52 -22.74 -9.91 2.33
N HIS A 53 -23.61 -8.96 2.69
CA HIS A 53 -23.21 -7.79 3.46
C HIS A 53 -22.49 -8.15 4.76
N GLY A 54 -21.32 -7.56 4.97
CA GLY A 54 -20.52 -7.73 6.18
C GLY A 54 -19.48 -8.85 6.12
N ILE A 55 -19.36 -9.58 5.01
CA ILE A 55 -18.30 -10.58 4.82
C ILE A 55 -16.92 -9.92 4.79
N ALA A 56 -16.73 -8.81 4.09
CA ALA A 56 -15.47 -8.06 4.03
C ALA A 56 -15.03 -7.60 5.43
N HIS A 57 -15.97 -7.11 6.24
CA HIS A 57 -15.71 -6.71 7.63
C HIS A 57 -15.41 -7.93 8.51
N MET A 58 -16.16 -9.02 8.36
CA MET A 58 -15.85 -10.28 9.04
C MET A 58 -14.44 -10.78 8.70
N LEU A 59 -14.06 -10.76 7.42
CA LEU A 59 -12.73 -11.17 6.96
C LEU A 59 -11.64 -10.25 7.51
N GLU A 60 -11.86 -8.94 7.57
CA GLU A 60 -10.93 -7.99 8.20
C GLU A 60 -10.68 -8.33 9.68
N HIS A 61 -11.72 -8.73 10.41
CA HIS A 61 -11.59 -9.11 11.82
C HIS A 61 -10.87 -10.44 12.05
N MET A 62 -10.88 -11.33 11.06
CA MET A 62 -10.33 -12.69 11.18
C MET A 62 -8.92 -12.81 10.60
N ALA A 63 -8.46 -11.82 9.84
CA ALA A 63 -7.15 -11.79 9.20
C ALA A 63 -5.99 -11.48 10.17
#